data_AF-A0A929H761-F1
#
_entry.id   AF-A0A929H761-F1
#
_cell.length_a   1.000
_cell.length_b   1.000
_cell.length_c   1.000
_cell.angle_alpha   90.00
_cell.angle_beta   90.00
_cell.angle_gamma   90.00
#
_symmetry.space_group_name_H-M   'P 1'
#
loop_
_entity.id
_entity.type
_entity.pdbx_description
1 polymer ?
#
loop_
_entity_poly.entity_id
_entity_poly.type
_entity_poly.pdbx_seq_one_letter_code
_entity_poly.pdbx_strand_id
1 'polypeptide(L)'
;MSEAETKDEQDLEDFCNEVERQGQASRSPALLCVGGRYNWINQPERLVYLGNNWSSNGYWHQFAKVESPETVWCEVLDSDLKMIEETKVT
;
A
#
# COMPACT_ATOMS: atom_id res chain seq x y z
N MET A 1 -23.17 8.61 -23.00
CA MET A 1 -21.74 8.95 -23.09
C MET A 1 -21.08 8.28 -21.92
N SER A 2 -20.18 7.36 -22.22
CA SER A 2 -19.39 6.45 -21.37
C SER A 2 -19.33 6.71 -19.86
N GLU A 3 -19.98 5.83 -19.09
CA GLU A 3 -19.62 5.46 -17.72
C GLU A 3 -18.51 4.41 -17.82
N ALA A 4 -17.25 4.83 -17.71
CA ALA A 4 -16.11 3.94 -17.54
C ALA A 4 -15.58 4.17 -16.12
N GLU A 5 -16.32 3.66 -15.14
CA GLU A 5 -16.00 3.76 -13.71
C GLU A 5 -15.41 2.42 -13.22
N THR A 6 -14.19 2.51 -12.66
CA THR A 6 -13.73 1.85 -11.41
C THR A 6 -13.75 0.32 -11.27
N LYS A 7 -13.75 -0.46 -12.36
CA LYS A 7 -13.54 -1.92 -12.23
C LYS A 7 -12.15 -2.29 -11.71
N ASP A 8 -11.12 -1.57 -12.12
CA ASP A 8 -9.74 -1.88 -11.73
C ASP A 8 -9.47 -1.59 -10.23
N GLU A 9 -10.09 -0.57 -9.66
CA GLU A 9 -9.92 -0.24 -8.23
C GLU A 9 -10.72 -1.19 -7.32
N GLN A 10 -11.97 -1.51 -7.67
CA GLN A 10 -12.80 -2.41 -6.88
C GLN A 10 -12.26 -3.84 -6.90
N ASP A 11 -11.73 -4.30 -8.04
CA ASP A 11 -11.10 -5.62 -8.17
C ASP A 11 -9.81 -5.71 -7.32
N LEU A 12 -9.08 -4.60 -7.15
CA LEU A 12 -7.89 -4.54 -6.30
C LEU A 12 -8.24 -4.51 -4.81
N GLU A 13 -9.28 -3.78 -4.42
CA GLU A 13 -9.78 -3.79 -3.04
C GLU A 13 -10.29 -5.18 -2.64
N ASP A 14 -11.07 -5.83 -3.53
CA ASP A 14 -11.57 -7.19 -3.30
C ASP A 14 -10.43 -8.21 -3.27
N PHE A 15 -9.39 -8.03 -4.10
CA PHE A 15 -8.19 -8.86 -4.05
C PHE A 15 -7.44 -8.69 -2.72
N CYS A 16 -7.26 -7.46 -2.25
CA CYS A 16 -6.63 -7.18 -0.96
C CYS A 16 -7.42 -7.79 0.20
N ASN A 17 -8.74 -7.59 0.22
CA ASN A 17 -9.62 -8.16 1.24
C ASN A 17 -9.60 -9.70 1.23
N GLU A 18 -9.55 -10.34 0.05
CA GLU A 18 -9.48 -11.79 -0.05
C GLU A 18 -8.08 -12.34 0.31
N VAL A 19 -7.00 -11.64 -0.04
CA VAL A 19 -5.62 -12.00 0.40
C VAL A 19 -5.51 -11.94 1.92
N GLU A 20 -6.04 -10.89 2.56
CA GLU A 20 -6.11 -10.78 4.02
C GLU A 20 -6.93 -11.94 4.62
N ARG A 21 -8.01 -12.35 3.96
CA ARG A 21 -8.87 -13.47 4.38
C ARG A 21 -8.20 -14.83 4.23
N GLN A 22 -7.28 -14.99 3.27
CA GLN A 22 -6.68 -16.27 2.92
C GLN A 22 -5.29 -16.53 3.55
N GLY A 23 -4.71 -15.59 4.30
CA GLY A 23 -3.62 -15.89 5.24
C GLY A 23 -2.39 -16.59 4.65
N GLN A 24 -2.00 -16.29 3.40
CA GLN A 24 -0.93 -17.01 2.72
C GLN A 24 0.22 -16.10 2.28
N ALA A 25 1.29 -16.13 3.08
CA ALA A 25 2.60 -15.56 2.78
C ALA A 25 3.29 -16.34 1.66
N SER A 26 3.45 -15.77 0.45
CA SER A 26 4.54 -16.14 -0.50
C SER A 26 4.48 -15.40 -1.86
N ARG A 27 5.48 -14.53 -2.07
CA ARG A 27 6.22 -14.24 -3.34
C ARG A 27 5.45 -13.79 -4.60
N SER A 28 4.71 -12.70 -4.52
CA SER A 28 4.50 -11.75 -5.63
C SER A 28 5.13 -10.39 -5.25
N PRO A 29 5.43 -9.47 -6.21
CA PRO A 29 5.83 -8.11 -5.83
C PRO A 29 4.79 -7.60 -4.85
N ALA A 30 5.23 -7.21 -3.65
CA ALA A 30 4.36 -6.98 -2.50
C ALA A 30 3.19 -6.08 -2.91
N LEU A 31 2.02 -6.68 -3.08
CA LEU A 31 0.81 -5.94 -3.42
C LEU A 31 0.47 -5.17 -2.15
N LEU A 32 0.84 -3.89 -2.14
CA LEU A 32 0.49 -3.00 -1.05
C LEU A 32 -1.00 -2.74 -1.12
N CYS A 33 -1.68 -3.02 -0.03
CA CYS A 33 -3.11 -2.81 0.10
C CYS A 33 -3.38 -1.47 0.75
N VAL A 34 -4.26 -0.67 0.13
CA VAL A 34 -4.67 0.62 0.69
C VAL A 34 -5.31 0.39 2.05
N GLY A 35 -4.88 1.15 3.06
CA GLY A 35 -5.24 0.93 4.46
C GLY A 35 -4.42 -0.15 5.19
N GLY A 36 -3.62 -0.94 4.45
CA GLY A 36 -2.71 -1.93 5.00
C GLY A 36 -1.63 -1.31 5.88
N ARG A 37 -1.16 -2.08 6.86
CA ARG A 37 -0.16 -1.61 7.86
C ARG A 37 1.23 -2.08 7.51
N TYR A 38 2.18 -1.15 7.44
CA TYR A 38 3.55 -1.39 6.99
C TYR A 38 4.58 -0.69 7.88
N ASN A 39 5.84 -1.06 7.74
CA ASN A 39 6.98 -0.43 8.41
C ASN A 39 8.15 -0.31 7.45
N TRP A 40 9.01 0.66 7.69
CA TRP A 40 10.37 0.59 7.19
C TRP A 40 11.13 -0.51 7.95
N ILE A 41 11.91 -1.32 7.22
CA ILE A 41 12.73 -2.37 7.81
C ILE A 41 13.66 -1.75 8.87
N ASN A 42 13.66 -2.32 10.08
CA ASN A 42 14.45 -1.86 11.24
C ASN A 42 14.15 -0.44 11.72
N GLN A 43 12.96 0.09 11.48
CA GLN A 43 12.56 1.43 11.95
C GLN A 43 11.35 1.40 12.90
N PRO A 44 11.24 2.38 13.80
CA PRO A 44 10.15 2.45 14.77
C PRO A 44 8.82 2.94 14.17
N GLU A 45 8.82 3.60 13.01
CA GLU A 45 7.62 4.14 12.39
C GLU A 45 6.62 3.04 12.03
N ARG A 46 5.33 3.32 12.24
CA ARG A 46 4.20 2.50 11.80
C ARG A 46 3.46 3.25 10.71
N LEU A 47 3.33 2.62 9.56
CA LEU A 47 2.81 3.23 8.35
C LEU A 47 1.47 2.62 7.94
N VAL A 48 0.69 3.42 7.24
CA VAL A 48 -0.51 3.01 6.50
C VAL A 48 -0.28 3.37 5.05
N TYR A 49 -0.49 2.42 4.14
CA TYR A 49 -0.41 2.69 2.71
C TYR A 49 -1.67 3.43 2.25
N LEU A 50 -1.50 4.55 1.56
CA LEU A 50 -2.61 5.40 1.09
C LEU A 50 -2.96 5.17 -0.39
N GLY A 51 -2.14 4.40 -1.11
CA GLY A 51 -2.25 4.27 -2.56
C GLY A 51 -1.02 4.84 -3.27
N ASN A 52 -1.08 4.96 -4.59
CA ASN A 52 -0.05 5.59 -5.39
C ASN A 52 -0.61 6.71 -6.25
N ASN A 53 0.23 7.67 -6.59
CA ASN A 53 -0.12 8.78 -7.47
C ASN A 53 0.90 8.89 -8.61
N TRP A 54 0.41 9.13 -9.82
CA TRP A 54 1.27 9.43 -10.95
C TRP A 54 1.73 10.89 -10.90
N SER A 55 3.03 11.09 -10.77
CA SER A 55 3.68 12.39 -11.01
C SER A 55 4.56 12.26 -12.24
N SER A 56 4.93 13.37 -12.88
CA SER A 56 5.59 13.40 -14.21
C SER A 56 6.79 12.46 -14.41
N ASN A 57 7.41 11.98 -13.32
CA ASN A 57 8.56 11.08 -13.29
C ASN A 57 8.26 9.64 -12.81
N GLY A 58 7.00 9.25 -12.58
CA GLY A 58 6.61 7.90 -12.21
C GLY A 58 5.47 7.81 -11.20
N TYR A 59 5.14 6.57 -10.81
CA TYR A 59 4.22 6.31 -9.71
C TYR A 59 4.95 6.45 -8.36
N TRP A 60 4.31 7.17 -7.45
CA TRP A 60 4.78 7.40 -6.10
C TRP A 60 3.83 6.73 -5.13
N HIS A 61 4.32 5.74 -4.38
CA HIS A 61 3.61 5.07 -3.31
C HIS A 61 3.57 5.96 -2.07
N GLN A 62 2.37 6.31 -1.63
CA GLN A 62 2.14 7.24 -0.54
C GLN A 62 1.88 6.47 0.75
N PHE A 63 2.52 6.90 1.84
CA PHE A 63 2.33 6.33 3.16
C PHE A 63 2.05 7.44 4.17
N ALA A 64 1.11 7.19 5.07
CA ALA A 64 0.90 7.99 6.27
C ALA A 64 1.45 7.27 7.49
N LYS A 65 1.63 8.00 8.59
CA LYS A 65 1.83 7.36 9.89
C LYS A 65 0.51 6.88 10.46
N VAL A 66 0.52 5.78 11.20
CA VAL A 66 -0.66 5.27 11.93
C VAL A 66 -1.24 6.30 12.90
N GLU A 67 -0.42 7.19 13.48
CA GLU A 67 -0.87 8.27 14.38
C GLU A 67 -1.57 9.42 13.65
N SER A 68 -1.43 9.52 12.34
CA SER A 68 -1.99 10.61 11.52
C SER A 68 -2.27 10.12 10.09
N PRO A 69 -3.27 9.22 9.92
CA PRO A 69 -3.50 8.51 8.65
C PRO A 69 -4.02 9.42 7.52
N GLU A 70 -4.52 10.62 7.85
CA GLU A 70 -5.07 11.57 6.88
C GLU A 70 -3.99 12.42 6.19
N THR A 71 -2.72 12.33 6.61
CA THR A 71 -1.63 13.14 6.08
C THR A 71 -0.55 12.26 5.46
N VAL A 72 -0.25 12.49 4.18
CA VAL A 72 0.90 11.86 3.50
C VAL A 72 2.17 12.22 4.26
N TRP A 73 2.85 11.21 4.79
CA TRP A 73 4.08 11.37 5.55
C TRP A 73 5.31 11.14 4.68
N CYS A 74 5.29 10.12 3.82
CA CYS A 74 6.34 9.89 2.84
C CYS A 74 5.80 9.32 1.52
N GLU A 75 6.55 9.56 0.46
CA GLU A 75 6.29 9.04 -0.88
C GLU A 75 7.54 8.31 -1.37
N VAL A 76 7.39 7.15 -1.99
CA VAL A 76 8.51 6.31 -2.45
C VAL A 76 8.24 5.73 -3.83
N LEU A 77 9.30 5.42 -4.56
CA LEU A 77 9.19 4.71 -5.84
C LEU A 77 9.10 3.20 -5.61
N ASP A 78 8.61 2.47 -6.62
CA ASP A 78 8.58 1.00 -6.66
C ASP A 78 9.92 0.37 -6.26
N SER A 79 11.04 0.99 -6.67
CA SER A 79 12.41 0.52 -6.39
C SER A 79 12.76 0.49 -4.90
N ASP A 80 12.08 1.32 -4.10
CA ASP A 80 12.30 1.47 -2.67
C ASP A 80 11.33 0.63 -1.84
N LEU A 81 10.28 0.05 -2.43
CA LEU A 81 9.34 -0.83 -1.72
C LEU A 81 10.00 -2.05 -1.09
N LYS A 82 11.17 -2.48 -1.58
CA LYS A 82 12.00 -3.51 -0.96
C LYS A 82 12.45 -3.18 0.47
N MET A 83 12.34 -1.92 0.88
CA MET A 83 12.68 -1.41 2.21
C MET A 83 11.46 -1.37 3.15
N ILE A 84 10.27 -1.69 2.64
CA ILE A 84 9.01 -1.74 3.37
C ILE A 84 8.65 -3.19 3.66
N GLU A 85 8.17 -3.45 4.88
CA GLU A 85 7.63 -4.75 5.30
C GLU A 85 6.23 -4.59 5.94
N GLU A 86 5.42 -5.63 5.86
CA GLU A 86 4.14 -5.67 6.56
C GLU A 86 4.32 -5.61 8.08
N THR A 87 3.40 -4.92 8.76
CA THR A 87 3.39 -4.89 10.21
C THR A 87 2.92 -6.21 10.77
N LYS A 88 3.84 -6.90 11.45
CA LYS A 88 3.52 -8.10 12.22
C LYS A 88 2.76 -7.69 13.48
N VAL A 89 1.54 -8.22 13.61
CA VAL A 89 0.80 -8.16 14.88
C VAL A 89 1.51 -9.11 15.85
N THR A 90 2.30 -8.55 16.77
CA THR A 90 2.82 -9.29 17.93
C THR A 90 1.74 -9.53 18.97
#